data_AF-A0A2W6XIC8-F1
#
_entry.id   AF-A0A2W6XIC8-F1
#
_cell.length_a   1.000
_cell.length_b   1.000
_cell.length_c   1.000
_cell.angle_alpha   90.00
_cell.angle_beta   90.00
_cell.angle_gamma   90.00
#
_symmetry.space_group_name_H-M   'P 1'
#
loop_
_entity.id
_entity.type
_entity.pdbx_description
1 polymer ?
#
loop_
_entity_poly.entity_id
_entity_poly.type
_entity_poly.pdbx_seq_one_letter_code
_entity_poly.pdbx_strand_id
1 'polypeptide(L)'
;MNTAQTVLGIAGWLSMATGMISSMGAHLAADHRRRNGLVPRKTPDFYGFSKNVFYFGIGPSFRTIFSHAHRHYNSRFITRCVKVSRAAFVLAAALLAAFVLSLVIW
;
A
#
# COMPACT_ATOMS: atom_id res chain seq x y z
N MET A 1 10.31 27.60 0.37
CA MET A 1 9.57 26.43 0.88
C MET A 1 9.36 26.64 2.37
N ASN A 2 8.11 26.81 2.80
CA ASN A 2 7.79 27.12 4.20
C ASN A 2 7.82 25.86 5.06
N THR A 3 8.02 26.00 6.36
CA THR A 3 8.00 24.88 7.33
C THR A 3 6.76 23.99 7.20
N ALA A 4 5.59 24.59 6.91
CA ALA A 4 4.35 23.86 6.64
C ALA A 4 4.42 22.94 5.39
N GLN A 5 5.01 23.43 4.29
CA GLN A 5 5.21 22.64 3.07
C GLN A 5 6.17 21.46 3.33
N THR A 6 7.25 21.71 4.07
CA THR A 6 8.20 20.66 4.46
C THR A 6 7.53 19.58 5.32
N VAL A 7 6.70 19.96 6.30
CA VAL A 7 5.96 19.01 7.15
C VAL A 7 4.96 18.19 6.33
N LEU A 8 4.21 18.82 5.42
CA LEU A 8 3.28 18.11 4.53
C LEU A 8 3.99 17.10 3.64
N GLY A 9 5.14 17.49 3.07
CA GLY A 9 5.98 16.59 2.27
C GLY A 9 6.46 15.39 3.08
N ILE A 10 7.09 15.62 4.25
CA ILE A 10 7.60 14.56 5.12
C ILE A 10 6.48 13.63 5.56
N ALA A 11 5.36 14.18 6.04
CA ALA A 11 4.22 13.39 6.50
C ALA A 11 3.60 12.56 5.35
N GLY A 12 3.52 13.12 4.14
CA GLY A 12 3.07 12.42 2.94
C GLY A 12 3.96 11.23 2.59
N TRP A 13 5.28 11.44 2.60
CA TRP A 13 6.27 10.38 2.35
C TRP A 13 6.24 9.28 3.42
N LEU A 14 6.16 9.63 4.71
CA LEU A 14 6.04 8.65 5.80
C LEU A 14 4.75 7.83 5.70
N SER A 15 3.65 8.47 5.33
CA SER A 15 2.36 7.79 5.12
C SER A 15 2.46 6.81 3.94
N MET A 16 3.13 7.21 2.85
CA MET A 16 3.37 6.34 1.70
C MET A 16 4.24 5.13 2.06
N ALA A 17 5.35 5.37 2.78
CA ALA A 17 6.25 4.31 3.25
C ALA A 17 5.53 3.33 4.17
N THR A 18 4.71 3.83 5.10
CA THR A 18 3.88 2.99 6.00
C THR A 18 2.91 2.13 5.20
N GLY A 19 2.27 2.71 4.18
CA GLY A 19 1.38 1.98 3.28
C GLY A 19 2.08 0.83 2.56
N MET A 20 3.28 1.10 2.02
CA MET A 20 4.11 0.11 1.32
C MET A 20 4.61 -1.01 2.23
N ILE A 21 5.17 -0.68 3.40
CA ILE A 21 5.69 -1.68 4.35
C ILE A 21 4.54 -2.60 4.80
N SER A 22 3.38 -2.02 5.11
CA SER A 22 2.22 -2.79 5.53
C SER A 22 1.67 -3.69 4.41
N SER A 23 1.66 -3.22 3.16
CA SER A 23 1.23 -4.05 2.03
C SER A 23 2.23 -5.15 1.73
N MET A 24 3.53 -4.87 1.89
CA MET A 24 4.60 -5.87 1.77
C MET A 24 4.43 -6.97 2.82
N GLY A 25 4.15 -6.60 4.07
CA GLY A 25 3.86 -7.55 5.15
C GLY A 25 2.63 -8.43 4.85
N ALA A 26 1.56 -7.83 4.31
CA ALA A 26 0.38 -8.59 3.87
C ALA A 26 0.72 -9.59 2.75
N HIS A 27 1.58 -9.18 1.81
CA HIS A 27 2.01 -10.01 0.69
C HIS A 27 2.89 -11.18 1.13
N LEU A 28 3.89 -10.93 1.99
CA LEU A 28 4.75 -11.97 2.54
C LEU A 28 3.95 -13.01 3.33
N ALA A 29 3.00 -12.56 4.15
CA ALA A 29 2.12 -13.48 4.89
C ALA A 29 1.20 -14.27 3.96
N ALA A 30 0.73 -13.68 2.86
CA ALA A 30 -0.06 -14.35 1.84
C ALA A 30 0.76 -15.41 1.07
N ASP A 31 1.98 -15.07 0.66
CA ASP A 31 2.89 -15.99 -0.03
C ASP A 31 3.27 -17.17 0.87
N HIS A 32 3.61 -16.91 2.14
CA HIS A 32 3.86 -17.97 3.12
C HIS A 32 2.68 -18.93 3.25
N ARG A 33 1.44 -18.42 3.33
CA ARG A 33 0.25 -19.27 3.38
C ARG A 33 0.03 -20.09 2.10
N ARG A 34 0.34 -19.53 0.93
CA ARG A 34 0.24 -20.26 -0.35
C ARG A 34 1.28 -21.38 -0.46
N ARG A 35 2.53 -21.11 -0.08
CA ARG A 35 3.62 -22.11 -0.11
C ARG A 35 3.31 -23.30 0.81
N ASN A 36 2.63 -23.05 1.92
CA ASN A 36 2.23 -24.09 2.87
C ASN A 36 0.88 -24.76 2.52
N GLY A 37 0.26 -24.46 1.37
CA GLY A 37 -1.00 -25.07 0.94
C GLY A 37 -2.24 -24.65 1.75
N LEU A 38 -2.13 -23.63 2.60
CA LEU A 38 -3.23 -23.17 3.48
C LEU A 38 -4.31 -22.39 2.72
N VAL A 39 -4.02 -21.95 1.50
CA VAL A 39 -4.91 -21.13 0.66
C VAL A 39 -4.75 -21.55 -0.81
N PRO A 40 -5.83 -21.57 -1.63
CA PRO A 40 -5.74 -21.93 -3.03
C PRO A 40 -4.72 -21.05 -3.78
N ARG A 41 -3.87 -21.67 -4.61
CA ARG A 41 -2.87 -20.98 -5.46
C ARG A 41 -3.45 -19.88 -6.35
N LYS A 42 -4.75 -19.94 -6.66
CA LYS A 42 -5.49 -18.93 -7.45
C LYS A 42 -5.86 -17.67 -6.66
N THR A 43 -5.59 -17.59 -5.36
CA THR A 43 -5.81 -16.33 -4.63
C THR A 43 -4.93 -15.23 -5.25
N PRO A 44 -5.43 -13.99 -5.37
CA PRO A 44 -4.68 -12.91 -6.01
C PRO A 44 -3.63 -12.31 -5.06
N ASP A 45 -2.47 -11.94 -5.62
CA ASP A 45 -1.40 -11.27 -4.91
C ASP A 45 -1.70 -9.80 -4.60
N PHE A 46 -1.16 -9.34 -3.47
CA PHE A 46 -1.27 -7.94 -3.04
C PHE A 46 -0.30 -7.01 -3.78
N TYR A 47 0.71 -7.58 -4.45
CA TYR A 47 1.55 -6.88 -5.41
C TYR A 47 1.21 -7.33 -6.82
N GLY A 48 1.10 -6.36 -7.71
CA GLY A 48 1.03 -6.63 -9.15
C GLY A 48 2.41 -6.49 -9.74
N PHE A 49 2.87 -7.51 -10.47
CA PHE A 49 3.98 -7.34 -11.39
C PHE A 49 3.48 -6.55 -12.60
N SER A 50 3.91 -5.30 -12.72
CA SER A 50 3.79 -4.55 -13.97
C SER A 50 4.60 -5.28 -15.04
N LYS A 51 4.03 -5.44 -16.24
CA LYS A 51 4.72 -6.04 -17.40
C LYS A 51 5.93 -5.22 -17.88
N ASN A 52 6.11 -3.99 -17.39
CA ASN A 52 7.22 -3.11 -17.76
C ASN A 52 8.37 -3.21 -16.76
N VAL A 53 9.53 -3.68 -17.24
CA VAL A 53 10.76 -3.96 -16.47
C VAL A 53 11.51 -2.68 -16.06
N PHE A 54 11.25 -1.53 -16.70
CA PHE A 54 12.08 -0.32 -16.57
C PHE A 54 11.84 0.54 -15.33
N TYR A 55 10.73 0.34 -14.61
CA TYR A 55 10.44 0.98 -13.32
C TYR A 55 10.17 -0.15 -12.36
N PHE A 56 10.99 -0.36 -11.31
CA PHE A 56 10.82 -1.35 -10.25
C PHE A 56 9.40 -1.96 -10.25
N GLY A 57 9.21 -3.02 -11.03
CA GLY A 57 7.90 -3.39 -11.61
C GLY A 57 6.94 -4.03 -10.62
N ILE A 58 7.17 -3.83 -9.33
CA ILE A 58 6.49 -4.49 -8.22
C ILE A 58 5.86 -3.38 -7.40
N GLY A 59 4.62 -3.06 -7.73
CA GLY A 59 3.83 -2.05 -7.05
C GLY A 59 2.70 -2.67 -6.21
N PRO A 60 2.30 -2.04 -5.10
CA PRO A 60 1.10 -2.46 -4.39
C PRO A 60 -0.10 -2.43 -5.35
N SER A 61 -0.78 -3.56 -5.49
CA SER A 61 -2.01 -3.62 -6.27
C SER A 61 -3.12 -2.96 -5.46
N PHE A 62 -3.35 -1.66 -5.68
CA PHE A 62 -4.43 -0.92 -5.04
C PHE A 62 -5.78 -1.60 -5.25
N ARG A 63 -6.03 -2.17 -6.44
CA ARG A 63 -7.23 -2.97 -6.70
C ARG A 63 -7.34 -4.14 -5.72
N THR A 64 -6.28 -4.90 -5.49
CA THR A 64 -6.31 -6.02 -4.54
C THR A 64 -6.40 -5.55 -3.09
N ILE A 65 -5.65 -4.51 -2.71
CA ILE A 65 -5.64 -3.95 -1.34
C ILE A 65 -7.03 -3.40 -0.96
N PHE A 66 -7.68 -2.67 -1.87
CA PHE A 66 -9.03 -2.12 -1.64
C PHE A 66 -10.15 -3.14 -1.87
N SER A 67 -9.88 -4.28 -2.51
CA SER A 67 -10.84 -5.39 -2.62
C SER A 67 -11.03 -6.16 -1.30
N HIS A 68 -12.09 -6.97 -1.25
CA HIS A 68 -12.33 -7.93 -0.17
C HIS A 68 -11.48 -9.21 -0.25
N ALA A 69 -10.51 -9.30 -1.19
CA ALA A 69 -9.72 -10.51 -1.41
C ALA A 69 -8.92 -10.97 -0.18
N HIS A 70 -8.54 -10.04 0.70
CA HIS A 70 -7.87 -10.34 1.97
C HIS A 70 -8.68 -11.25 2.90
N ARG A 71 -10.02 -11.28 2.78
CA ARG A 71 -10.89 -12.17 3.57
C ARG A 71 -10.69 -13.64 3.21
N HIS A 72 -10.31 -13.96 1.97
CA HIS A 72 -10.09 -15.34 1.54
C HIS A 72 -8.90 -16.01 2.23
N TYR A 73 -7.95 -15.23 2.75
CA TYR A 73 -6.79 -15.77 3.46
C TYR A 73 -7.10 -16.20 4.91
N ASN A 74 -8.31 -15.88 5.41
CA ASN A 74 -8.76 -16.13 6.79
C ASN A 74 -7.67 -15.84 7.84
N SER A 75 -7.01 -14.70 7.70
CA SER A 75 -5.88 -14.28 8.54
C SER A 75 -6.12 -12.87 9.09
N ARG A 76 -6.14 -12.76 10.42
CA ARG A 76 -6.26 -11.47 11.11
C ARG A 76 -5.07 -10.56 10.83
N PHE A 77 -3.88 -11.13 10.66
CA PHE A 77 -2.66 -10.37 10.33
C PHE A 77 -2.78 -9.68 8.97
N ILE A 78 -3.10 -10.45 7.91
CA ILE A 78 -3.28 -9.93 6.54
C ILE A 78 -4.38 -8.87 6.53
N THR A 79 -5.49 -9.11 7.24
CA THR A 79 -6.60 -8.15 7.34
C THR A 79 -6.17 -6.84 8.01
N ARG A 80 -5.39 -6.90 9.09
CA ARG A 80 -4.87 -5.71 9.78
C ARG A 80 -3.90 -4.94 8.90
N CYS A 81 -2.95 -5.62 8.25
CA CYS A 81 -2.01 -4.98 7.32
C CYS A 81 -2.75 -4.27 6.17
N VAL A 82 -3.74 -4.93 5.56
CA VAL A 82 -4.53 -4.30 4.49
C VAL A 82 -5.30 -3.08 4.98
N LYS A 83 -5.87 -3.10 6.20
CA LYS A 83 -6.54 -1.92 6.78
C LYS A 83 -5.55 -0.77 7.01
N VAL A 84 -4.37 -1.06 7.56
CA VAL A 84 -3.31 -0.07 7.77
C VAL A 84 -2.83 0.51 6.44
N SER A 85 -2.57 -0.33 5.43
CA SER A 85 -2.22 0.13 4.08
C SER A 85 -3.27 1.06 3.50
N ARG A 86 -4.56 0.72 3.58
CA ARG A 86 -5.63 1.58 3.07
C ARG A 86 -5.62 2.96 3.73
N ALA A 87 -5.56 3.00 5.06
CA ALA A 87 -5.54 4.26 5.79
C ALA A 87 -4.29 5.08 5.45
N ALA A 88 -3.12 4.44 5.40
CA ALA A 88 -1.84 5.08 5.12
C ALA A 88 -1.77 5.64 3.69
N PHE A 89 -2.28 4.90 2.68
CA PHE A 89 -2.31 5.40 1.30
C PHE A 89 -3.31 6.55 1.11
N VAL A 90 -4.49 6.48 1.75
CA VAL A 90 -5.44 7.60 1.72
C VAL A 90 -4.85 8.84 2.38
N LEU A 91 -4.19 8.67 3.53
CA LEU A 91 -3.51 9.75 4.23
C LEU A 91 -2.37 10.35 3.38
N ALA A 92 -1.56 9.52 2.75
CA ALA A 92 -0.50 9.96 1.84
C ALA A 92 -1.06 10.77 0.66
N ALA A 93 -2.15 10.31 0.05
CA ALA A 93 -2.81 11.01 -1.05
C ALA A 93 -3.34 12.38 -0.61
N ALA A 94 -3.99 12.45 0.56
CA ALA A 94 -4.50 13.71 1.12
C ALA A 94 -3.37 14.70 1.42
N LEU A 95 -2.27 14.24 2.03
CA LEU A 95 -1.12 15.07 2.38
C LEU A 95 -0.36 15.56 1.14
N LEU A 96 -0.17 14.70 0.14
CA LEU A 96 0.43 15.09 -1.13
C LEU A 96 -0.45 16.09 -1.90
N ALA A 97 -1.77 15.89 -1.91
CA ALA A 97 -2.70 16.84 -2.51
C ALA A 97 -2.65 18.20 -1.80
N ALA A 98 -2.65 18.21 -0.47
CA ALA A 98 -2.50 19.43 0.32
C ALA A 98 -1.15 20.12 0.05
N PHE A 99 -0.07 19.36 -0.09
CA PHE A 99 1.25 19.87 -0.47
C PHE A 99 1.22 20.52 -1.87
N VAL A 100 0.66 19.85 -2.87
CA VAL A 100 0.54 20.40 -4.24
C VAL A 100 -0.33 21.66 -4.26
N LEU A 101 -1.47 21.66 -3.58
CA LEU A 101 -2.31 22.86 -3.47
C LEU A 101 -1.55 24.01 -2.82
N SER A 102 -0.77 23.73 -1.77
CA SER A 102 0.07 24.74 -1.12
C SER A 102 1.22 25.26 -1.97
N LEU A 103 1.58 24.58 -3.06
CA LEU A 103 2.57 25.03 -4.05
C LEU A 103 1.93 25.83 -5.20
N VAL A 104 0.63 25.68 -5.44
CA VAL A 104 -0.10 26.38 -6.50
C VAL A 104 -0.70 27.70 -5.99
N ILE A 105 -1.11 27.73 -4.73
CA ILE A 105 -1.74 28.89 -4.10
C ILE A 105 -0.69 29.93 -3.62
N TRP A 106 0.58 29.53 -3.48
CA TRP A 106 1.68 30.33 -2.95
C TRP A 106 2.79 30.46 -4.00
#